data_AF-A0A2A4TM91-F1
#
_entry.id   AF-A0A2A4TM91-F1
#
_cell.length_a   1.000
_cell.length_b   1.000
_cell.length_c   1.000
_cell.angle_alpha   90.00
_cell.angle_beta   90.00
_cell.angle_gamma   90.00
#
_symmetry.space_group_name_H-M   'P 1'
#
loop_
_entity.id
_entity.type
_entity.pdbx_description
1 polymer ?
#
loop_
_entity_poly.entity_id
_entity_poly.type
_entity_poly.pdbx_seq_one_letter_code
_entity_poly.pdbx_strand_id
1 'polypeptide(L)'
;MLLLFSACAPSRIAVRYPAPSTPKEQAQARALAGTYLLLTPPGRIPNTILGKHLKKAISKINFVGNRLFDLDAAALAKAMASAVESRGGKIIAYRVADETYAPFLKALQPTGLMYISLNALTVTQTYEKRVTTIKDVKTKKTTKRTTHHWKHNAVLSGNLRFFSHPDGATLGETSFHITESGEVQAKNAGEAKQKWLKKARPKMLKHAAKSSLQGLGKPAVVSRFRTLFIDKKDSDSKSAAKLARTGKWEAASGLWAGRLSADRGNWRDLMNLGLASERVGLYSEAQRIYTDAQTSAGPDPEAAKIPWTQIQADLATVSKLGIGRAEAARNWFSGTVAVLPFSDETTSVAGPEMLREMVWKMLSSSGYNVIPLEDSDRALRMHGYSQGGQLHKGKPLQFARWTGAARLVYGDITEFRDIMLGPFGRRIVAGKLRMWNAPTKRWIWKADQPIVNESGSGKLSHQIGRAFLERWTRKPLGPESTDFVRINLETLPLKPKQ
;
A
#
# COMPACT_ATOMS: atom_id res chain seq x y z
N MET A 1 39.68 42.61 2.92
CA MET A 1 38.47 41.83 3.28
C MET A 1 37.75 41.47 2.00
N LEU A 2 38.13 40.36 1.34
CA LEU A 2 37.53 39.92 0.09
C LEU A 2 36.21 39.18 0.37
N LEU A 3 35.08 39.78 -0.03
CA LEU A 3 33.77 39.14 -0.05
C LEU A 3 33.72 38.14 -1.20
N LEU A 4 33.94 36.85 -0.89
CA LEU A 4 33.66 35.73 -1.78
C LEU A 4 32.14 35.58 -1.96
N PHE A 5 31.58 36.25 -2.96
CA PHE A 5 30.24 35.95 -3.48
C PHE A 5 30.26 34.59 -4.17
N SER A 6 30.06 33.51 -3.40
CA SER A 6 29.72 32.21 -3.96
C SER A 6 28.29 32.26 -4.52
N ALA A 7 28.16 32.70 -5.76
CA ALA A 7 26.95 32.54 -6.56
C ALA A 7 26.76 31.04 -6.87
N CYS A 8 26.25 30.27 -5.89
CA CYS A 8 25.85 28.89 -6.13
C CYS A 8 24.72 28.86 -7.16
N ALA A 9 24.99 28.25 -8.32
CA ALA A 9 24.03 28.02 -9.38
C ALA A 9 22.72 27.42 -8.86
N PRO A 10 21.57 27.73 -9.50
CA PRO A 10 20.29 27.19 -9.09
C PRO A 10 20.30 25.66 -9.14
N SER A 11 19.62 25.04 -8.19
CA SER A 11 19.59 23.57 -8.09
C SER A 11 18.89 22.97 -9.30
N ARG A 12 19.55 22.05 -9.99
CA ARG A 12 18.99 21.35 -11.16
C ARG A 12 18.41 20.00 -10.75
N ILE A 13 17.18 19.75 -11.15
CA ILE A 13 16.47 18.49 -10.90
C ILE A 13 16.36 17.72 -12.20
N ALA A 14 16.85 16.48 -12.21
CA ALA A 14 16.70 15.61 -13.35
C ALA A 14 15.23 15.14 -13.47
N VAL A 15 14.64 15.33 -14.64
CA VAL A 15 13.36 14.75 -15.04
C VAL A 15 13.58 13.80 -16.20
N ARG A 16 12.92 12.65 -16.15
CA ARG A 16 13.06 11.60 -17.15
C ARG A 16 11.76 11.46 -17.91
N TYR A 17 11.86 11.54 -19.23
CA TYR A 17 10.75 11.37 -20.14
C TYR A 17 10.92 10.06 -20.90
N PRO A 18 9.86 9.25 -21.03
CA PRO A 18 9.89 8.13 -21.96
C PRO A 18 10.01 8.67 -23.38
N ALA A 19 10.96 8.13 -24.14
CA ALA A 19 11.21 8.44 -25.55
C ALA A 19 11.14 7.16 -26.40
N PRO A 20 10.00 6.45 -26.38
CA PRO A 20 9.83 5.22 -27.13
C PRO A 20 9.92 5.46 -28.64
N SER A 21 10.68 4.61 -29.32
CA SER A 21 10.94 4.68 -30.76
C SER A 21 10.04 3.77 -31.59
N THR A 22 9.48 2.72 -30.97
CA THR A 22 8.60 1.76 -31.65
C THR A 22 7.17 1.80 -31.07
N PRO A 23 6.14 1.39 -31.84
CA PRO A 23 4.76 1.29 -31.32
C PRO A 23 4.65 0.39 -30.07
N LYS A 24 5.44 -0.69 -30.01
CA LYS A 24 5.51 -1.58 -28.84
C LYS A 24 6.06 -0.87 -27.62
N GLU A 25 7.16 -0.11 -27.77
CA GLU A 25 7.72 0.69 -26.69
C GLU A 25 6.77 1.81 -26.25
N GLN A 26 6.01 2.40 -27.17
CA GLN A 26 4.99 3.42 -26.87
C GLN A 26 3.87 2.83 -26.02
N ALA A 27 3.32 1.69 -26.42
CA ALA A 27 2.30 0.98 -25.67
C ALA A 27 2.81 0.58 -24.27
N GLN A 28 4.06 0.12 -24.17
CA GLN A 28 4.67 -0.24 -22.91
C GLN A 28 4.91 0.97 -21.99
N ALA A 29 5.47 2.06 -22.52
CA ALA A 29 5.68 3.29 -21.76
C ALA A 29 4.36 3.87 -21.25
N ARG A 30 3.33 3.88 -22.11
CA ARG A 30 1.97 4.28 -21.74
C ARG A 30 1.43 3.40 -20.61
N ALA A 31 1.52 2.08 -20.72
CA ALA A 31 1.00 1.18 -19.69
C ALA A 31 1.75 1.28 -18.35
N LEU A 32 3.06 1.50 -18.39
CA LEU A 32 3.88 1.71 -17.21
C LEU A 32 3.58 3.03 -16.50
N ALA A 33 3.08 4.05 -17.21
CA ALA A 33 2.81 5.38 -16.65
C ALA A 33 1.86 5.36 -15.44
N GLY A 34 0.85 4.48 -15.48
CA GLY A 34 -0.19 4.38 -14.47
C GLY A 34 -0.71 2.95 -14.35
N THR A 35 0.11 2.06 -13.78
CA THR A 35 -0.21 0.64 -13.69
C THR A 35 -1.07 0.34 -12.46
N TYR A 36 -2.16 -0.40 -12.65
CA TYR A 36 -2.93 -1.00 -11.57
C TYR A 36 -2.48 -2.45 -11.32
N LEU A 37 -2.05 -2.75 -10.10
CA LEU A 37 -1.55 -4.06 -9.71
C LEU A 37 -2.66 -4.92 -9.08
N LEU A 38 -2.94 -6.07 -9.66
CA LEU A 38 -3.89 -7.06 -9.19
C LEU A 38 -3.11 -8.29 -8.71
N LEU A 39 -3.22 -8.59 -7.43
CA LEU A 39 -2.54 -9.70 -6.78
C LEU A 39 -3.54 -10.83 -6.54
N THR A 40 -3.33 -11.96 -7.21
CA THR A 40 -4.09 -13.18 -6.97
C THR A 40 -3.29 -14.05 -6.00
N PRO A 41 -3.75 -14.21 -4.75
CA PRO A 41 -3.06 -15.06 -3.80
C PRO A 41 -3.17 -16.52 -4.24
N PRO A 42 -2.29 -17.41 -3.75
CA PRO A 42 -2.43 -18.84 -4.02
C PRO A 42 -3.84 -19.32 -3.67
N GLY A 43 -4.35 -20.24 -4.50
CA GLY A 43 -5.64 -20.89 -4.31
C GLY A 43 -5.81 -21.29 -2.84
N ARG A 44 -6.90 -20.85 -2.23
CA ARG A 44 -7.19 -21.16 -0.83
C ARG A 44 -7.57 -22.64 -0.77
N ILE A 45 -6.78 -23.45 -0.08
CA ILE A 45 -7.16 -24.84 0.19
C ILE A 45 -8.39 -24.79 1.11
N PRO A 46 -9.55 -25.32 0.70
CA PRO A 46 -10.68 -25.51 1.59
C PRO A 46 -10.20 -26.33 2.78
N ASN A 47 -10.51 -25.93 4.00
CA ASN A 47 -10.14 -26.71 5.18
C ASN A 47 -10.99 -28.00 5.14
N THR A 48 -10.45 -29.10 4.59
CA THR A 48 -11.16 -30.38 4.44
C THR A 48 -11.38 -31.12 5.76
N ILE A 49 -10.79 -30.62 6.86
CA ILE A 49 -11.02 -31.09 8.24
C ILE A 49 -12.24 -30.38 8.87
N LEU A 50 -13.17 -29.86 8.07
CA LEU A 50 -14.51 -29.51 8.56
C LEU A 50 -15.40 -30.75 8.50
N GLY A 51 -15.48 -31.46 9.63
CA GLY A 51 -16.37 -32.60 9.79
C GLY A 51 -17.82 -32.28 9.41
N LYS A 52 -18.48 -33.26 8.78
CA LYS A 52 -19.88 -33.26 8.33
C LYS A 52 -20.92 -32.77 9.36
N HIS A 53 -20.56 -32.64 10.64
CA HIS A 53 -21.48 -32.36 11.74
C HIS A 53 -21.78 -30.88 12.02
N LEU A 54 -21.05 -29.91 11.45
CA LEU A 54 -21.27 -28.48 11.74
C LEU A 54 -22.00 -27.68 10.65
N LYS A 55 -22.41 -28.33 9.54
CA LYS A 55 -23.16 -27.67 8.46
C LYS A 55 -24.56 -27.19 8.86
N LYS A 56 -25.14 -27.65 9.99
CA LYS A 56 -26.52 -27.33 10.37
C LYS A 56 -26.71 -26.01 11.13
N ALA A 57 -25.73 -25.54 11.91
CA ALA A 57 -25.87 -24.31 12.71
C ALA A 57 -25.25 -23.06 12.05
N ILE A 58 -24.32 -23.24 11.11
CA ILE A 58 -23.56 -22.13 10.47
C ILE A 58 -23.51 -22.34 8.95
N SER A 59 -24.65 -22.75 8.36
CA SER A 59 -24.78 -23.19 6.95
C SER A 59 -24.49 -22.14 5.87
N LYS A 60 -24.14 -20.90 6.24
CA LYS A 60 -23.89 -19.79 5.30
C LYS A 60 -22.49 -19.18 5.35
N ILE A 61 -21.61 -19.66 6.23
CA ILE A 61 -20.25 -19.12 6.36
C ILE A 61 -19.26 -20.16 5.82
N ASN A 62 -18.72 -19.93 4.64
CA ASN A 62 -17.61 -20.70 4.11
C ASN A 62 -16.37 -20.42 4.97
N PHE A 63 -16.05 -21.33 5.88
CA PHE A 63 -14.87 -21.24 6.73
C PHE A 63 -13.63 -21.57 5.90
N VAL A 64 -12.84 -20.53 5.63
CA VAL A 64 -11.56 -20.65 4.91
C VAL A 64 -10.49 -20.93 5.96
N GLY A 65 -9.73 -22.02 5.78
CA GLY A 65 -8.63 -22.38 6.66
C GLY A 65 -7.48 -21.37 6.63
N ASN A 66 -6.51 -21.55 7.54
CA ASN A 66 -5.29 -20.76 7.62
C ASN A 66 -4.65 -20.59 6.24
N ARG A 67 -4.40 -19.34 5.81
CA ARG A 67 -3.59 -19.05 4.61
C ARG A 67 -2.28 -19.85 4.73
N LEU A 68 -2.05 -20.79 3.80
CA LEU A 68 -0.90 -21.69 3.87
C LEU A 68 0.44 -20.93 3.84
N PHE A 69 0.43 -19.70 3.34
CA PHE A 69 1.38 -18.68 3.70
C PHE A 69 0.76 -17.34 3.32
N ASP A 70 0.68 -16.43 4.28
CA ASP A 70 0.13 -15.10 4.10
C ASP A 70 1.22 -14.19 3.53
N LEU A 71 1.28 -14.14 2.20
CA LEU A 71 2.18 -13.24 1.49
C LEU A 71 1.69 -11.81 1.73
N ASP A 72 2.55 -11.00 2.34
CA ASP A 72 2.29 -9.60 2.63
C ASP A 72 2.13 -8.84 1.30
N ALA A 73 0.87 -8.67 0.87
CA ALA A 73 0.52 -8.07 -0.41
C ALA A 73 1.02 -6.62 -0.50
N ALA A 74 0.98 -5.89 0.62
CA ALA A 74 1.51 -4.54 0.71
C ALA A 74 3.04 -4.51 0.50
N ALA A 75 3.77 -5.45 1.09
CA ALA A 75 5.21 -5.56 0.89
C ALA A 75 5.58 -5.94 -0.55
N LEU A 76 4.82 -6.86 -1.18
CA LEU A 76 5.01 -7.19 -2.59
C LEU A 76 4.68 -5.99 -3.48
N ALA A 77 3.56 -5.32 -3.26
CA ALA A 77 3.17 -4.13 -4.00
C ALA A 77 4.21 -3.02 -3.88
N LYS A 78 4.81 -2.82 -2.69
CA LYS A 78 5.95 -1.91 -2.51
C LYS A 78 7.15 -2.32 -3.36
N ALA A 79 7.54 -3.60 -3.31
CA ALA A 79 8.66 -4.10 -4.11
C ALA A 79 8.41 -3.95 -5.63
N MET A 80 7.18 -4.24 -6.07
CA MET A 80 6.74 -4.03 -7.46
C MET A 80 6.77 -2.55 -7.84
N ALA A 81 6.30 -1.65 -6.97
CA ALA A 81 6.30 -0.22 -7.23
C ALA A 81 7.73 0.28 -7.45
N SER A 82 8.67 -0.09 -6.58
CA SER A 82 10.09 0.26 -6.77
C SER A 82 10.67 -0.34 -8.06
N ALA A 83 10.30 -1.56 -8.43
CA ALA A 83 10.79 -2.22 -9.63
C ALA A 83 10.22 -1.57 -10.92
N VAL A 84 8.96 -1.12 -10.90
CA VAL A 84 8.29 -0.38 -11.97
C VAL A 84 8.84 1.05 -12.08
N GLU A 85 9.06 1.74 -10.95
CA GLU A 85 9.68 3.07 -10.91
C GLU A 85 11.09 3.07 -11.49
N SER A 86 11.88 2.02 -11.27
CA SER A 86 13.21 1.88 -11.89
C SER A 86 13.18 1.79 -13.43
N ARG A 87 12.01 1.51 -13.99
CA ARG A 87 11.71 1.46 -15.43
C ARG A 87 10.97 2.70 -15.93
N GLY A 88 10.84 3.74 -15.11
CA GLY A 88 10.13 4.98 -15.47
C GLY A 88 8.61 4.87 -15.40
N GLY A 89 8.07 3.80 -14.80
CA GLY A 89 6.64 3.65 -14.56
C GLY A 89 6.22 4.05 -13.16
N LYS A 90 4.93 3.83 -12.85
CA LYS A 90 4.35 4.02 -11.52
C LYS A 90 3.22 3.02 -11.30
N ILE A 91 3.19 2.41 -10.11
CA ILE A 91 2.01 1.67 -9.65
C ILE A 91 1.10 2.65 -8.92
N ILE A 92 -0.07 2.93 -9.49
CA ILE A 92 -1.01 3.93 -8.94
C ILE A 92 -1.88 3.38 -7.83
N ALA A 93 -2.13 2.07 -7.86
CA ALA A 93 -2.84 1.33 -6.84
C ALA A 93 -2.49 -0.15 -6.93
N TYR A 94 -2.77 -0.90 -5.86
CA TYR A 94 -2.82 -2.35 -5.88
C TYR A 94 -4.07 -2.86 -5.15
N ARG A 95 -4.48 -4.10 -5.42
CA ARG A 95 -5.45 -4.83 -4.60
C ARG A 95 -5.22 -6.33 -4.69
N VAL A 96 -5.72 -7.05 -3.72
CA VAL A 96 -5.85 -8.51 -3.72
C VAL A 96 -7.21 -8.87 -4.29
N ALA A 97 -7.22 -9.56 -5.42
CA ALA A 97 -8.45 -10.02 -6.07
C ALA A 97 -8.18 -11.15 -7.04
N ASP A 98 -9.25 -11.80 -7.48
CA ASP A 98 -9.20 -12.67 -8.63
C ASP A 98 -9.02 -11.85 -9.92
N GLU A 99 -8.34 -12.41 -10.92
CA GLU A 99 -7.96 -11.73 -12.15
C GLU A 99 -9.17 -11.29 -12.98
N THR A 100 -10.29 -11.99 -12.81
CA THR A 100 -11.55 -11.77 -13.55
C THR A 100 -12.35 -10.57 -13.07
N TYR A 101 -12.05 -10.02 -11.89
CA TYR A 101 -12.85 -8.97 -11.27
C TYR A 101 -12.03 -7.68 -11.04
N ALA A 102 -12.34 -6.62 -11.78
CA ALA A 102 -11.69 -5.31 -11.66
C ALA A 102 -12.73 -4.15 -11.65
N PRO A 103 -13.55 -4.02 -10.59
CA PRO A 103 -14.64 -3.03 -10.53
C PRO A 103 -14.15 -1.57 -10.47
N PHE A 104 -12.86 -1.37 -10.16
CA PHE A 104 -12.28 -0.04 -9.95
C PHE A 104 -11.60 0.54 -11.20
N LEU A 105 -11.61 -0.16 -12.35
CA LEU A 105 -10.99 0.35 -13.58
C LEU A 105 -11.54 1.72 -13.99
N LYS A 106 -12.86 1.88 -13.96
CA LYS A 106 -13.51 3.16 -14.29
C LYS A 106 -13.13 4.29 -13.33
N ALA A 107 -12.92 3.96 -12.05
CA ALA A 107 -12.62 4.94 -11.01
C ALA A 107 -11.13 5.36 -11.00
N LEU A 108 -10.23 4.42 -11.31
CA LEU A 108 -8.78 4.64 -11.29
C LEU A 108 -8.22 5.06 -12.65
N GLN A 109 -8.88 4.69 -13.74
CA GLN A 109 -8.47 4.87 -15.14
C GLN A 109 -6.98 4.55 -15.37
N PRO A 110 -6.52 3.33 -15.02
CA PRO A 110 -5.12 2.96 -15.24
C PRO A 110 -4.79 2.96 -16.73
N THR A 111 -3.51 3.08 -17.05
CA THR A 111 -3.02 2.91 -18.42
C THR A 111 -2.47 1.51 -18.67
N GLY A 112 -2.20 0.75 -17.60
CA GLY A 112 -1.76 -0.64 -17.67
C GLY A 112 -2.32 -1.48 -16.53
N LEU A 113 -2.50 -2.77 -16.79
CA LEU A 113 -2.97 -3.75 -15.81
C LEU A 113 -1.91 -4.82 -15.62
N MET A 114 -1.48 -5.00 -14.38
CA MET A 114 -0.49 -6.00 -14.01
C MET A 114 -1.12 -7.02 -13.08
N TYR A 115 -1.21 -8.25 -13.54
CA TYR A 115 -1.74 -9.37 -12.77
C TYR A 115 -0.58 -10.21 -12.27
N ILE A 116 -0.53 -10.49 -10.98
CA ILE A 116 0.43 -11.42 -10.40
C ILE A 116 -0.34 -12.53 -9.70
N SER A 117 -0.25 -13.73 -10.25
CA SER A 117 -0.74 -14.94 -9.61
C SER A 117 0.39 -15.64 -8.88
N LEU A 118 0.20 -15.91 -7.59
CA LEU A 118 1.22 -16.49 -6.74
C LEU A 118 0.90 -17.95 -6.43
N ASN A 119 1.91 -18.81 -6.49
CA ASN A 119 1.82 -20.16 -5.98
C ASN A 119 2.04 -20.19 -4.46
N ALA A 120 1.65 -21.28 -3.81
CA ALA A 120 1.84 -21.43 -2.38
C ALA A 120 3.35 -21.40 -2.03
N LEU A 121 3.73 -20.58 -1.05
CA LEU A 121 5.10 -20.56 -0.56
C LEU A 121 5.40 -21.90 0.12
N THR A 122 6.38 -22.62 -0.39
CA THR A 122 6.87 -23.84 0.24
C THR A 122 8.08 -23.49 1.10
N VAL A 123 8.10 -23.95 2.36
CA VAL A 123 9.24 -23.77 3.26
C VAL A 123 9.60 -25.12 3.86
N THR A 124 10.77 -25.64 3.51
CA THR A 124 11.35 -26.83 4.15
C THR A 124 12.32 -26.42 5.24
N GLN A 125 12.42 -27.24 6.28
CA GLN A 125 13.23 -26.97 7.46
C GLN A 125 13.92 -28.25 7.92
N THR A 126 15.22 -28.15 8.16
CA THR A 126 16.06 -29.26 8.64
C THR A 126 16.75 -28.84 9.93
N TYR A 127 16.77 -29.75 10.91
CA TYR A 127 17.40 -29.54 12.21
C TYR A 127 18.83 -30.08 12.24
N GLU A 128 19.75 -29.32 12.81
CA GLU A 128 21.13 -29.72 13.02
C GLU A 128 21.57 -29.35 14.46
N LYS A 129 22.03 -30.34 15.22
CA LYS A 129 22.61 -30.13 16.55
C LYS A 129 24.12 -29.96 16.41
N ARG A 130 24.66 -28.83 16.83
CA ARG A 130 26.12 -28.59 16.87
C ARG A 130 26.59 -28.57 18.31
N VAL A 131 27.68 -29.28 18.60
CA VAL A 131 28.30 -29.31 19.93
C VAL A 131 29.66 -28.64 19.80
N THR A 132 29.84 -27.51 20.46
CA THR A 132 31.11 -26.78 20.49
C THR A 132 31.74 -26.93 21.86
N THR A 133 33.00 -27.34 21.88
CA THR A 133 33.78 -27.51 23.10
C THR A 133 34.52 -26.21 23.39
N ILE A 134 34.17 -25.52 24.48
CA ILE A 134 34.82 -24.28 24.91
C ILE A 134 35.70 -24.60 26.12
N LYS A 135 37.02 -24.39 25.98
CA LYS A 135 37.98 -24.52 27.06
C LYS A 135 38.14 -23.16 27.74
N ASP A 136 37.85 -23.10 29.03
CA ASP A 136 38.10 -21.90 29.83
C ASP A 136 39.60 -21.77 30.10
N VAL A 137 40.18 -20.64 29.66
CA VAL A 137 41.61 -20.36 29.73
C VAL A 137 42.09 -20.26 31.19
N LYS A 138 41.25 -19.79 32.10
CA LYS A 138 41.62 -19.59 33.52
C LYS A 138 41.48 -20.87 34.34
N THR A 139 40.39 -21.61 34.12
CA THR A 139 40.07 -22.78 34.95
C THR A 139 40.54 -24.10 34.34
N LYS A 140 41.03 -24.08 33.09
CA LYS A 140 41.31 -25.27 32.24
C LYS A 140 40.11 -26.22 32.08
N LYS A 141 38.92 -25.86 32.57
CA LYS A 141 37.71 -26.67 32.46
C LYS A 141 37.16 -26.60 31.04
N THR A 142 36.67 -27.74 30.58
CA THR A 142 36.08 -27.89 29.26
C THR A 142 34.56 -27.93 29.40
N THR A 143 33.86 -26.99 28.78
CA THR A 143 32.38 -26.96 28.76
C THR A 143 31.88 -27.24 27.35
N LYS A 144 30.93 -28.18 27.23
CA LYS A 144 30.26 -28.47 25.97
C LYS A 144 29.06 -27.55 25.83
N ARG A 145 29.09 -26.65 24.85
CA ARG A 145 27.95 -25.81 24.49
C ARG A 145 27.22 -26.45 23.32
N THR A 146 25.97 -26.86 23.54
CA THR A 146 25.09 -27.34 22.45
C THR A 146 24.36 -26.14 21.84
N THR A 147 24.39 -26.01 20.53
CA THR A 147 23.60 -25.04 19.77
C THR A 147 22.66 -25.75 18.80
N HIS A 148 21.44 -25.23 18.72
CA HIS A 148 20.36 -25.74 17.86
C HIS A 148 20.29 -24.89 16.60
N HIS A 149 20.68 -25.47 15.46
CA HIS A 149 20.68 -24.81 14.17
C HIS A 149 19.56 -25.36 13.30
N TRP A 150 18.88 -24.46 12.60
CA TRP A 150 17.80 -24.82 11.68
C TRP A 150 18.15 -24.27 10.31
N LYS A 151 18.28 -25.16 9.33
CA LYS A 151 18.42 -24.80 7.91
C LYS A 151 17.03 -24.68 7.32
N HIS A 152 16.82 -23.62 6.57
CA HIS A 152 15.57 -23.33 5.90
C HIS A 152 15.81 -23.19 4.40
N ASN A 153 14.86 -23.67 3.61
CA ASN A 153 14.78 -23.43 2.19
C ASN A 153 13.35 -23.05 1.83
N ALA A 154 13.14 -21.88 1.25
CA ALA A 154 11.82 -21.43 0.80
C ALA A 154 11.79 -21.21 -0.70
N VAL A 155 10.68 -21.61 -1.30
CA VAL A 155 10.41 -21.48 -2.72
C VAL A 155 9.14 -20.66 -2.90
N LEU A 156 9.28 -19.51 -3.58
CA LEU A 156 8.17 -18.67 -4.04
C LEU A 156 8.14 -18.68 -5.56
N SER A 157 7.00 -19.02 -6.14
CA SER A 157 6.81 -18.97 -7.59
C SER A 157 5.48 -18.30 -7.95
N GLY A 158 5.35 -17.88 -9.19
CA GLY A 158 4.15 -17.23 -9.69
C GLY A 158 4.30 -16.81 -11.14
N ASN A 159 3.24 -16.19 -11.66
CA ASN A 159 3.15 -15.68 -13.02
C ASN A 159 2.74 -14.22 -12.98
N LEU A 160 3.38 -13.41 -13.83
CA LEU A 160 3.01 -12.03 -14.10
C LEU A 160 2.46 -11.94 -15.52
N ARG A 161 1.33 -11.25 -15.67
CA ARG A 161 0.80 -10.81 -16.98
C ARG A 161 0.59 -9.31 -16.97
N PHE A 162 1.05 -8.64 -18.01
CA PHE A 162 0.97 -7.19 -18.14
C PHE A 162 0.25 -6.80 -19.43
N PHE A 163 -0.77 -5.98 -19.31
CA PHE A 163 -1.62 -5.54 -20.42
C PHE A 163 -1.66 -4.02 -20.50
N SER A 164 -1.81 -3.49 -21.71
CA SER A 164 -2.22 -2.10 -21.90
C SER A 164 -3.71 -1.93 -21.56
N HIS A 165 -4.08 -0.74 -21.09
CA HIS A 165 -5.48 -0.38 -20.83
C HIS A 165 -5.79 1.01 -21.41
N PRO A 166 -6.92 1.20 -22.10
CA PRO A 166 -8.03 0.24 -22.28
C PRO A 166 -7.81 -0.80 -23.40
N ASP A 167 -6.75 -0.65 -24.20
CA ASP A 167 -6.58 -1.39 -25.46
C ASP A 167 -6.46 -2.92 -25.30
N GLY A 168 -6.10 -3.41 -24.11
CA GLY A 168 -6.09 -4.84 -23.78
C GLY A 168 -4.93 -5.65 -24.38
N ALA A 169 -3.98 -5.01 -25.04
CA ALA A 169 -2.86 -5.69 -25.68
C ALA A 169 -1.91 -6.28 -24.62
N THR A 170 -1.53 -7.55 -24.78
CA THR A 170 -0.53 -8.20 -23.93
C THR A 170 0.85 -7.61 -24.20
N LEU A 171 1.44 -7.02 -23.16
CA LEU A 171 2.77 -6.40 -23.21
C LEU A 171 3.87 -7.32 -22.70
N GLY A 172 3.52 -8.28 -21.84
CA GLY A 172 4.44 -9.29 -21.36
C GLY A 172 3.78 -10.32 -20.45
N GLU A 173 4.33 -11.53 -20.48
CA GLU A 173 3.99 -12.63 -19.59
C GLU A 173 5.29 -13.25 -19.09
N THR A 174 5.40 -13.48 -17.79
CA THR A 174 6.66 -13.95 -17.17
C THR A 174 6.35 -14.80 -15.96
N SER A 175 6.83 -16.04 -15.98
CA SER A 175 6.88 -16.88 -14.78
C SER A 175 8.15 -16.60 -13.99
N PHE A 176 8.08 -16.70 -12.66
CA PHE A 176 9.24 -16.56 -11.80
C PHE A 176 9.28 -17.67 -10.75
N HIS A 177 10.51 -18.03 -10.36
CA HIS A 177 10.81 -19.02 -9.33
C HIS A 177 11.97 -18.51 -8.49
N ILE A 178 11.72 -18.26 -7.21
CA ILE A 178 12.65 -17.65 -6.28
C ILE A 178 12.91 -18.61 -5.13
N THR A 179 14.16 -18.97 -4.95
CA THR A 179 14.62 -19.84 -3.87
C THR A 179 15.47 -19.02 -2.92
N GLU A 180 15.15 -19.08 -1.63
CA GLU A 180 15.97 -18.48 -0.57
C GLU A 180 16.26 -19.51 0.50
N SER A 181 17.53 -19.63 0.86
CA SER A 181 17.99 -20.54 1.89
C SER A 181 18.76 -19.81 2.98
N GLY A 182 18.85 -20.41 4.16
CA GLY A 182 19.67 -19.87 5.23
C GLY A 182 19.56 -20.65 6.52
N GLU A 183 20.39 -20.27 7.49
CA GLU A 183 20.48 -20.95 8.77
C GLU A 183 20.18 -19.98 9.91
N VAL A 184 19.42 -20.45 10.91
CA VAL A 184 19.13 -19.67 12.12
C VAL A 184 19.31 -20.53 13.36
N GLN A 185 19.99 -19.96 14.36
CA GLN A 185 20.02 -20.51 15.70
C GLN A 185 18.76 -20.12 16.48
N ALA A 186 18.03 -21.12 16.97
CA ALA A 186 16.81 -20.97 17.77
C ALA A 186 16.49 -22.24 18.55
N LYS A 187 15.77 -22.10 19.68
CA LYS A 187 15.49 -23.23 20.60
C LYS A 187 14.48 -24.22 20.03
N ASN A 188 13.55 -23.75 19.20
CA ASN A 188 12.52 -24.59 18.59
C ASN A 188 12.26 -24.22 17.12
N ALA A 189 11.62 -25.15 16.39
CA ALA A 189 11.39 -25.02 14.95
C ALA A 189 10.56 -23.79 14.57
N GLY A 190 9.52 -23.47 15.35
CA GLY A 190 8.60 -22.37 15.07
C GLY A 190 9.25 -21.00 15.21
N GLU A 191 10.02 -20.80 16.29
CA GLU A 191 10.83 -19.60 16.50
C GLU A 191 11.87 -19.44 15.38
N ALA A 192 12.57 -20.53 15.03
CA ALA A 192 13.55 -20.53 13.95
C ALA A 192 12.93 -20.07 12.62
N LYS A 193 11.80 -20.68 12.25
CA LYS A 193 11.06 -20.38 11.02
C LYS A 193 10.62 -18.91 10.99
N GLN A 194 10.02 -18.40 12.07
CA GLN A 194 9.56 -17.00 12.13
C GLN A 194 10.73 -16.01 12.03
N LYS A 195 11.81 -16.27 12.78
CA LYS A 195 13.03 -15.44 12.79
C LYS A 195 13.71 -15.42 11.43
N TRP A 196 13.80 -16.57 10.75
CA TRP A 196 14.34 -16.67 9.41
C TRP A 196 13.45 -15.97 8.37
N LEU A 197 12.14 -16.25 8.37
CA LEU A 197 11.18 -15.65 7.45
C LEU A 197 11.12 -14.13 7.55
N LYS A 198 11.24 -13.56 8.76
CA LYS A 198 11.32 -12.10 8.95
C LYS A 198 12.46 -11.47 8.15
N LYS A 199 13.57 -12.19 7.95
CA LYS A 199 14.73 -11.75 7.17
C LYS A 199 14.64 -12.15 5.69
N ALA A 200 14.16 -13.35 5.39
CA ALA A 200 14.09 -13.89 4.03
C ALA A 200 12.98 -13.24 3.20
N ARG A 201 11.80 -12.99 3.79
CA ARG A 201 10.61 -12.52 3.08
C ARG A 201 10.85 -11.22 2.28
N PRO A 202 11.43 -10.14 2.84
CA PRO A 202 11.66 -8.92 2.05
C PRO A 202 12.59 -9.15 0.85
N LYS A 203 13.59 -10.03 0.99
CA LYS A 203 14.50 -10.40 -0.11
C LYS A 203 13.74 -11.18 -1.19
N MET A 204 12.97 -12.19 -0.80
CA MET A 204 12.15 -12.98 -1.71
C MET A 204 11.19 -12.10 -2.51
N LEU A 205 10.48 -11.18 -1.85
CA LEU A 205 9.52 -10.29 -2.52
C LEU A 205 10.22 -9.31 -3.48
N LYS A 206 11.40 -8.79 -3.09
CA LYS A 206 12.20 -7.94 -3.97
C LYS A 206 12.72 -8.71 -5.20
N HIS A 207 13.18 -9.94 -5.01
CA HIS A 207 13.62 -10.81 -6.10
C HIS A 207 12.46 -11.20 -7.01
N ALA A 208 11.32 -11.60 -6.44
CA ALA A 208 10.10 -11.87 -7.20
C ALA A 208 9.69 -10.66 -8.03
N ALA A 209 9.66 -9.46 -7.43
CA ALA A 209 9.33 -8.24 -8.16
C ALA A 209 10.31 -7.95 -9.31
N LYS A 210 11.61 -8.06 -9.07
CA LYS A 210 12.63 -7.85 -10.12
C LYS A 210 12.50 -8.88 -11.24
N SER A 211 12.38 -10.15 -10.89
CA SER A 211 12.30 -11.27 -11.84
C SER A 211 11.02 -11.22 -12.67
N SER A 212 9.89 -10.87 -12.05
CA SER A 212 8.60 -10.73 -12.75
C SER A 212 8.61 -9.66 -13.87
N LEU A 213 9.53 -8.69 -13.81
CA LEU A 213 9.68 -7.63 -14.80
C LEU A 213 10.91 -7.82 -15.73
N GLN A 214 11.58 -8.98 -15.72
CA GLN A 214 12.78 -9.20 -16.54
C GLN A 214 12.46 -9.21 -18.05
N GLY A 215 11.31 -9.77 -18.45
CA GLY A 215 10.87 -9.78 -19.84
C GLY A 215 10.25 -8.46 -20.32
N LEU A 216 9.97 -7.54 -19.38
CA LEU A 216 9.47 -6.21 -19.71
C LEU A 216 10.67 -5.28 -19.95
N GLY A 217 10.89 -4.97 -21.23
CA GLY A 217 11.94 -4.05 -21.67
C GLY A 217 11.89 -2.72 -20.93
N LYS A 218 13.01 -2.01 -20.86
CA LYS A 218 13.02 -0.66 -20.29
C LYS A 218 12.75 0.33 -21.43
N PRO A 219 11.67 1.13 -21.38
CA PRO A 219 11.48 2.17 -22.38
C PRO A 219 12.71 3.07 -22.44
N ALA A 220 13.11 3.48 -23.65
CA ALA A 220 14.13 4.50 -23.81
C ALA A 220 13.70 5.76 -23.05
N VAL A 221 14.65 6.43 -22.41
CA VAL A 221 14.39 7.63 -21.60
C VAL A 221 15.32 8.75 -21.99
N VAL A 222 14.74 9.95 -22.13
CA VAL A 222 15.49 11.20 -22.26
C VAL A 222 15.52 11.87 -20.90
N SER A 223 16.72 12.19 -20.42
CA SER A 223 16.90 12.95 -19.17
C SER A 223 17.03 14.43 -19.49
N ARG A 224 16.25 15.24 -18.79
CA ARG A 224 16.24 16.70 -18.85
C ARG A 224 16.53 17.26 -17.47
N PHE A 225 17.02 18.48 -17.41
CA PHE A 225 17.22 19.18 -16.14
C PHE A 225 16.26 20.36 -16.06
N ARG A 226 15.56 20.47 -14.94
CA ARG A 226 14.66 21.58 -14.61
C ARG A 226 15.27 22.38 -13.48
N THR A 227 15.11 23.70 -13.54
CA THR A 227 15.58 24.61 -12.50
C THR A 227 14.63 24.57 -11.32
N LEU A 228 15.16 24.31 -10.11
CA LEU A 228 14.45 24.45 -8.85
C LEU A 228 14.88 25.75 -8.19
N PHE A 229 13.95 26.69 -8.06
CA PHE A 229 14.19 27.98 -7.43
C PHE A 229 14.00 27.91 -5.92
N ILE A 230 14.82 28.66 -5.18
CA ILE A 230 14.77 28.71 -3.72
C ILE A 230 14.97 30.16 -3.29
N ASP A 231 13.96 30.71 -2.62
CA ASP A 231 14.12 31.96 -1.91
C ASP A 231 14.85 31.67 -0.59
N LYS A 232 16.08 32.18 -0.46
CA LYS A 232 16.90 32.00 0.74
C LYS A 232 16.45 32.86 1.91
N LYS A 233 15.57 33.83 1.71
CA LYS A 233 15.03 34.66 2.79
C LYS A 233 13.74 34.07 3.37
N ASP A 234 13.08 33.18 2.64
CA ASP A 234 11.81 32.59 3.06
C ASP A 234 11.96 31.15 3.57
N SER A 235 11.42 30.87 4.76
CA SER A 235 11.47 29.55 5.39
C SER A 235 10.64 28.51 4.66
N ASP A 236 9.48 28.89 4.13
CA ASP A 236 8.56 27.98 3.43
C ASP A 236 9.19 27.53 2.11
N SER A 237 9.84 28.44 1.38
CA SER A 237 10.57 28.16 0.14
C SER A 237 11.72 27.16 0.37
N LYS A 238 12.51 27.36 1.44
CA LYS A 238 13.57 26.41 1.85
C LYS A 238 12.99 25.03 2.21
N SER A 239 11.92 25.02 3.00
CA SER A 239 11.24 23.79 3.43
C SER A 239 10.70 23.02 2.23
N ALA A 240 10.04 23.70 1.30
CA ALA A 240 9.52 23.13 0.07
C ALA A 240 10.65 22.53 -0.79
N ALA A 241 11.74 23.25 -0.98
CA ALA A 241 12.89 22.76 -1.73
C ALA A 241 13.57 21.55 -1.06
N LYS A 242 13.67 21.53 0.28
CA LYS A 242 14.18 20.37 1.03
C LYS A 242 13.28 19.15 0.86
N LEU A 243 11.96 19.33 0.93
CA LEU A 243 10.98 18.26 0.68
C LEU A 243 11.12 17.73 -0.75
N ALA A 244 11.17 18.60 -1.75
CA ALA A 244 11.34 18.24 -3.16
C ALA A 244 12.63 17.42 -3.41
N ARG A 245 13.77 17.84 -2.85
CA ARG A 245 15.05 17.11 -2.95
C ARG A 245 15.01 15.72 -2.32
N THR A 246 14.18 15.53 -1.29
CA THR A 246 13.95 14.21 -0.67
C THR A 246 12.84 13.40 -1.35
N GLY A 247 12.35 13.85 -2.52
CA GLY A 247 11.32 13.18 -3.30
C GLY A 247 9.89 13.43 -2.82
N LYS A 248 9.68 14.27 -1.80
CA LYS A 248 8.37 14.58 -1.21
C LYS A 248 7.67 15.71 -1.98
N TRP A 249 7.44 15.48 -3.28
CA TRP A 249 6.91 16.48 -4.22
C TRP A 249 5.50 16.97 -3.89
N GLU A 250 4.61 16.09 -3.41
CA GLU A 250 3.25 16.49 -3.02
C GLU A 250 3.27 17.46 -1.83
N ALA A 251 4.06 17.18 -0.79
CA ALA A 251 4.20 18.08 0.36
C ALA A 251 4.88 19.41 -0.03
N ALA A 252 5.87 19.37 -0.91
CA ALA A 252 6.51 20.58 -1.45
C ALA A 252 5.51 21.44 -2.25
N SER A 253 4.67 20.81 -3.08
CA SER A 253 3.65 21.50 -3.87
C SER A 253 2.65 22.27 -3.02
N GLY A 254 2.26 21.73 -1.86
CA GLY A 254 1.36 22.41 -0.92
C GLY A 254 1.96 23.70 -0.36
N LEU A 255 3.27 23.72 -0.07
CA LEU A 255 3.95 24.93 0.41
C LEU A 255 4.05 26.01 -0.68
N TRP A 256 4.40 25.64 -1.91
CA TRP A 256 4.42 26.60 -3.03
C TRP A 256 3.03 27.14 -3.37
N ALA A 257 2.01 26.26 -3.39
CA ALA A 257 0.62 26.68 -3.59
C ALA A 257 0.12 27.60 -2.47
N GLY A 258 0.49 27.31 -1.22
CA GLY A 258 0.18 28.17 -0.07
C GLY A 258 0.84 29.54 -0.16
N ARG A 259 2.09 29.62 -0.62
CA ARG A 259 2.79 30.89 -0.88
C ARG A 259 2.09 31.71 -1.95
N LEU A 260 1.71 31.09 -3.06
CA LEU A 260 0.97 31.73 -4.16
C LEU A 260 -0.40 32.24 -3.68
N SER A 261 -1.14 31.43 -2.89
CA SER A 261 -2.46 31.81 -2.35
C SER A 261 -2.40 32.95 -1.33
N ALA A 262 -1.24 33.12 -0.67
CA ALA A 262 -1.00 34.19 0.28
C ALA A 262 -0.35 35.43 -0.36
N ASP A 263 -0.28 35.51 -1.70
CA ASP A 263 0.38 36.57 -2.46
C ASP A 263 1.87 36.80 -2.08
N ARG A 264 2.51 35.77 -1.52
CA ARG A 264 3.95 35.74 -1.19
C ARG A 264 4.77 35.02 -2.25
N GLY A 265 4.10 34.44 -3.25
CA GLY A 265 4.70 33.66 -4.32
C GLY A 265 4.86 34.44 -5.61
N ASN A 266 5.75 33.99 -6.49
CA ASN A 266 5.94 34.59 -7.82
C ASN A 266 6.09 33.51 -8.91
N TRP A 267 6.49 33.90 -10.12
CA TRP A 267 6.69 32.98 -11.25
C TRP A 267 7.67 31.82 -10.93
N ARG A 268 8.60 32.01 -9.99
CA ARG A 268 9.53 30.96 -9.54
C ARG A 268 8.83 29.89 -8.71
N ASP A 269 7.85 30.28 -7.89
CA ASP A 269 6.99 29.34 -7.17
C ASP A 269 6.07 28.59 -8.14
N LEU A 270 5.54 29.25 -9.19
CA LEU A 270 4.82 28.59 -10.28
C LEU A 270 5.73 27.60 -11.03
N MET A 271 6.96 27.98 -11.38
CA MET A 271 7.93 27.08 -12.00
C MET A 271 8.18 25.84 -11.14
N ASN A 272 8.36 26.01 -9.83
CA ASN A 272 8.54 24.90 -8.91
C ASN A 272 7.28 24.01 -8.79
N LEU A 273 6.08 24.61 -8.86
CA LEU A 273 4.81 23.90 -8.84
C LEU A 273 4.58 23.10 -10.15
N GLY A 274 4.97 23.66 -11.30
CA GLY A 274 4.99 22.98 -12.58
C GLY A 274 5.93 21.78 -12.55
N LEU A 275 7.14 21.97 -11.99
CA LEU A 275 8.10 20.88 -11.76
C LEU A 275 7.54 19.81 -10.82
N ALA A 276 6.87 20.21 -9.74
CA ALA A 276 6.24 19.24 -8.83
C ALA A 276 5.19 18.40 -9.56
N SER A 277 4.33 19.04 -10.36
CA SER A 277 3.28 18.40 -11.16
C SER A 277 3.88 17.44 -12.19
N GLU A 278 4.92 17.85 -12.89
CA GLU A 278 5.69 17.03 -13.83
C GLU A 278 6.30 15.79 -13.14
N ARG A 279 6.89 15.98 -11.95
CA ARG A 279 7.50 14.90 -11.15
C ARG A 279 6.50 13.88 -10.61
N VAL A 280 5.24 14.27 -10.42
CA VAL A 280 4.18 13.34 -10.00
C VAL A 280 3.40 12.74 -11.17
N GLY A 281 3.73 13.13 -12.42
CA GLY A 281 3.14 12.60 -13.66
C GLY A 281 1.87 13.33 -14.13
N LEU A 282 1.60 14.53 -13.61
CA LEU A 282 0.43 15.34 -13.99
C LEU A 282 0.81 16.32 -15.09
N TYR A 283 1.08 15.79 -16.27
CA TYR A 283 1.67 16.57 -17.36
C TYR A 283 0.78 17.67 -17.93
N SER A 284 -0.54 17.47 -17.99
CA SER A 284 -1.49 18.50 -18.43
C SER A 284 -1.52 19.68 -17.47
N GLU A 285 -1.53 19.39 -16.16
CA GLU A 285 -1.47 20.43 -15.12
C GLU A 285 -0.10 21.11 -15.08
N ALA A 286 0.98 20.35 -15.22
CA ALA A 286 2.32 20.90 -15.34
C ALA A 286 2.44 21.86 -16.54
N GLN A 287 1.86 21.50 -17.69
CA GLN A 287 1.84 22.34 -18.89
C GLN A 287 1.13 23.66 -18.61
N ARG A 288 -0.08 23.61 -18.02
CA ARG A 288 -0.83 24.81 -17.63
C ARG A 288 0.00 25.70 -16.70
N ILE A 289 0.55 25.13 -15.62
CA ILE A 289 1.32 25.89 -14.62
C ILE A 289 2.60 26.49 -15.22
N TYR A 290 3.32 25.77 -16.10
CA TYR A 290 4.50 26.33 -16.75
C TYR A 290 4.16 27.45 -17.72
N THR A 291 3.03 27.36 -18.43
CA THR A 291 2.53 28.47 -19.26
C THR A 291 2.19 29.68 -18.41
N ASP A 292 1.54 29.48 -17.26
CA ASP A 292 1.27 30.55 -16.30
C ASP A 292 2.58 31.16 -15.78
N ALA A 293 3.56 30.33 -15.41
CA ALA A 293 4.88 30.77 -14.96
C ALA A 293 5.61 31.60 -16.03
N GLN A 294 5.60 31.15 -17.28
CA GLN A 294 6.24 31.86 -18.40
C GLN A 294 5.56 33.22 -18.64
N THR A 295 4.23 33.26 -18.58
CA THR A 295 3.45 34.49 -18.77
C THR A 295 3.72 35.48 -17.62
N SER A 296 3.69 35.01 -16.37
CA SER A 296 3.95 35.84 -15.18
C SER A 296 5.39 36.30 -15.05
N ALA A 297 6.36 35.63 -15.70
CA ALA A 297 7.76 36.00 -15.62
C ALA A 297 8.10 37.28 -16.41
N GLY A 298 7.34 37.60 -17.47
CA GLY A 298 7.58 38.77 -18.30
C GLY A 298 9.04 38.85 -18.81
N PRO A 299 9.69 40.04 -18.78
CA PRO A 299 11.06 40.22 -19.24
C PRO A 299 12.14 39.88 -18.17
N ASP A 300 11.85 39.07 -17.15
CA ASP A 300 12.83 38.70 -16.11
C ASP A 300 14.07 38.00 -16.73
N PRO A 301 15.30 38.51 -16.52
CA PRO A 301 16.53 37.93 -17.11
C PRO A 301 16.82 36.49 -16.67
N GLU A 302 16.38 36.08 -15.48
CA GLU A 302 16.51 34.68 -15.02
C GLU A 302 15.50 33.77 -15.70
N ALA A 303 14.31 34.28 -16.05
CA ALA A 303 13.32 33.53 -16.81
C ALA A 303 13.76 33.30 -18.26
N ALA A 304 14.49 34.25 -18.86
CA ALA A 304 15.06 34.09 -20.21
C ALA A 304 16.03 32.91 -20.32
N LYS A 305 16.63 32.47 -19.20
CA LYS A 305 17.54 31.30 -19.13
C LYS A 305 16.79 29.97 -19.05
N ILE A 306 15.49 29.98 -18.83
CA ILE A 306 14.68 28.76 -18.74
C ILE A 306 14.36 28.26 -20.15
N PRO A 307 14.58 26.96 -20.44
CA PRO A 307 14.32 26.41 -21.77
C PRO A 307 12.81 26.12 -21.95
N TRP A 308 11.98 27.17 -21.97
CA TRP A 308 10.52 27.08 -22.04
C TRP A 308 10.03 26.21 -23.19
N THR A 309 10.57 26.42 -24.39
CA THR A 309 10.23 25.64 -25.59
C THR A 309 10.51 24.15 -25.41
N GLN A 310 11.62 23.79 -24.75
CA GLN A 310 11.95 22.39 -24.47
C GLN A 310 10.97 21.80 -23.45
N ILE A 311 10.65 22.53 -22.39
CA ILE A 311 9.68 22.08 -21.37
C ILE A 311 8.34 21.79 -22.04
N GLN A 312 7.83 22.71 -22.86
CA GLN A 312 6.57 22.55 -23.56
C GLN A 312 6.60 21.39 -24.57
N ALA A 313 7.68 21.23 -25.33
CA ALA A 313 7.84 20.12 -26.27
C ALA A 313 7.90 18.75 -25.57
N ASP A 314 8.63 18.65 -24.45
CA ASP A 314 8.70 17.42 -23.67
C ASP A 314 7.31 17.06 -23.09
N LEU A 315 6.56 18.05 -22.59
CA LEU A 315 5.19 17.87 -22.07
C LEU A 315 4.17 17.51 -23.16
N ALA A 316 4.25 18.14 -24.32
CA ALA A 316 3.42 17.80 -25.48
C ALA A 316 3.66 16.36 -25.93
N THR A 317 4.93 15.90 -25.90
CA THR A 317 5.30 14.53 -26.25
C THR A 317 4.66 13.51 -25.31
N VAL A 318 4.76 13.69 -24.00
CA VAL A 318 4.13 12.76 -23.04
C VAL A 318 2.60 12.83 -23.03
N SER A 319 2.04 14.01 -23.32
CA SER A 319 0.60 14.18 -23.51
C SER A 319 0.11 13.38 -24.72
N LYS A 320 0.81 13.47 -25.86
CA LYS A 320 0.52 12.68 -27.08
C LYS A 320 0.62 11.17 -26.83
N LEU A 321 1.53 10.73 -25.97
CA LEU A 321 1.66 9.33 -25.56
C LEU A 321 0.56 8.89 -24.56
N GLY A 322 -0.24 9.82 -24.03
CA GLY A 322 -1.33 9.52 -23.08
C GLY A 322 -0.85 9.10 -21.69
N ILE A 323 0.33 9.56 -21.26
CA ILE A 323 1.03 9.12 -20.04
C ILE A 323 0.48 9.82 -18.76
N GLY A 324 -0.39 10.83 -18.89
CA GLY A 324 -0.88 11.66 -17.77
C GLY A 324 -2.15 11.21 -17.03
N ARG A 325 -2.65 9.97 -17.19
CA ARG A 325 -3.98 9.56 -16.66
C ARG A 325 -4.03 9.24 -15.15
N ALA A 326 -2.97 9.50 -14.39
CA ALA A 326 -2.95 9.24 -12.94
C ALA A 326 -3.88 10.16 -12.12
N GLU A 327 -4.51 11.16 -12.74
CA GLU A 327 -5.43 12.09 -12.07
C GLU A 327 -6.66 11.38 -11.49
N ALA A 328 -7.28 10.45 -12.21
CA ALA A 328 -8.44 9.71 -11.72
C ALA A 328 -8.09 8.91 -10.45
N ALA A 329 -6.94 8.22 -10.43
CA ALA A 329 -6.44 7.55 -9.23
C ALA A 329 -6.07 8.55 -8.12
N ARG A 330 -5.47 9.70 -8.43
CA ARG A 330 -5.21 10.75 -7.43
C ARG A 330 -6.52 11.22 -6.78
N ASN A 331 -7.53 11.53 -7.59
CA ASN A 331 -8.86 11.95 -7.17
C ASN A 331 -9.59 10.85 -6.39
N TRP A 332 -9.36 9.58 -6.76
CA TRP A 332 -9.84 8.45 -5.98
C TRP A 332 -9.35 8.52 -4.53
N PHE A 333 -8.05 8.72 -4.32
CA PHE A 333 -7.44 8.70 -2.99
C PHE A 333 -7.55 10.04 -2.22
N SER A 334 -7.70 11.18 -2.91
CA SER A 334 -7.85 12.50 -2.27
C SER A 334 -9.26 12.75 -1.72
N GLY A 335 -10.28 12.07 -2.27
CA GLY A 335 -11.65 12.16 -1.77
C GLY A 335 -11.75 11.71 -0.31
N THR A 336 -12.34 12.55 0.54
CA THR A 336 -12.48 12.34 1.98
C THR A 336 -13.25 11.06 2.29
N VAL A 337 -12.75 10.28 3.26
CA VAL A 337 -13.36 9.03 3.72
C VAL A 337 -13.66 9.14 5.21
N ALA A 338 -14.90 8.89 5.62
CA ALA A 338 -15.25 8.70 7.02
C ALA A 338 -15.40 7.21 7.34
N VAL A 339 -14.77 6.75 8.42
CA VAL A 339 -15.02 5.42 8.99
C VAL A 339 -16.05 5.58 10.09
N LEU A 340 -17.28 5.13 9.82
CA LEU A 340 -18.40 5.30 10.74
C LEU A 340 -18.30 4.32 11.93
N PRO A 341 -19.02 4.57 13.03
CA PRO A 341 -19.16 3.61 14.12
C PRO A 341 -19.62 2.25 13.59
N PHE A 342 -18.93 1.17 13.97
CA PHE A 342 -19.29 -0.19 13.56
C PHE A 342 -20.47 -0.71 14.37
N SER A 343 -21.37 -1.47 13.76
CA SER A 343 -22.44 -2.12 14.51
C SER A 343 -21.87 -3.26 15.34
N ASP A 344 -22.37 -3.36 16.57
CA ASP A 344 -22.06 -4.45 17.48
C ASP A 344 -23.21 -5.46 17.45
N GLU A 345 -23.06 -6.51 16.65
CA GLU A 345 -23.92 -7.70 16.72
C GLU A 345 -23.22 -8.81 17.54
N THR A 346 -22.18 -8.46 18.30
CA THR A 346 -21.36 -9.39 19.06
C THR A 346 -21.63 -9.30 20.55
N THR A 347 -21.06 -10.23 21.32
CA THR A 347 -21.05 -10.15 22.78
C THR A 347 -19.91 -9.29 23.32
N SER A 348 -19.10 -8.67 22.45
CA SER A 348 -17.90 -7.94 22.83
C SER A 348 -18.05 -6.43 22.61
N VAL A 349 -18.24 -5.71 23.71
CA VAL A 349 -18.39 -4.24 23.69
C VAL A 349 -17.19 -3.51 23.06
N ALA A 350 -15.96 -4.05 23.21
CA ALA A 350 -14.74 -3.40 22.73
C ALA A 350 -14.28 -3.83 21.32
N GLY A 351 -14.82 -4.94 20.79
CA GLY A 351 -14.39 -5.51 19.51
C GLY A 351 -14.62 -4.56 18.32
N PRO A 352 -15.84 -4.05 18.12
CA PRO A 352 -16.16 -3.15 17.00
C PRO A 352 -15.34 -1.86 17.00
N GLU A 353 -15.13 -1.23 18.16
CA GLU A 353 -14.33 -0.01 18.28
C GLU A 353 -12.86 -0.24 17.91
N MET A 354 -12.26 -1.33 18.41
CA MET A 354 -10.90 -1.70 18.07
C MET A 354 -10.75 -1.98 16.56
N LEU A 355 -11.70 -2.71 15.96
CA LEU A 355 -11.68 -3.00 14.53
C LEU A 355 -11.85 -1.72 13.69
N ARG A 356 -12.70 -0.79 14.13
CA ARG A 356 -12.88 0.52 13.49
C ARG A 356 -11.58 1.31 13.50
N GLU A 357 -10.87 1.36 14.62
CA GLU A 357 -9.57 2.02 14.73
C GLU A 357 -8.54 1.38 13.80
N MET A 358 -8.48 0.05 13.74
CA MET A 358 -7.59 -0.67 12.83
C MET A 358 -7.90 -0.38 11.35
N VAL A 359 -9.19 -0.33 10.97
CA VAL A 359 -9.63 0.02 9.62
C VAL A 359 -9.22 1.45 9.27
N TRP A 360 -9.44 2.40 10.18
CA TRP A 360 -9.01 3.79 10.01
C TRP A 360 -7.50 3.89 9.80
N LYS A 361 -6.69 3.27 10.68
CA LYS A 361 -5.22 3.26 10.57
C LYS A 361 -4.75 2.66 9.25
N MET A 362 -5.36 1.56 8.82
CA MET A 362 -4.98 0.91 7.57
C MET A 362 -5.34 1.75 6.34
N LEU A 363 -6.52 2.36 6.29
CA LEU A 363 -6.91 3.25 5.18
C LEU A 363 -6.01 4.48 5.12
N SER A 364 -5.76 5.14 6.25
CA SER A 364 -4.88 6.31 6.35
C SER A 364 -3.46 5.97 5.89
N SER A 365 -2.90 4.85 6.34
CA SER A 365 -1.56 4.40 5.93
C SER A 365 -1.49 3.82 4.51
N SER A 366 -2.63 3.61 3.85
CA SER A 366 -2.76 3.13 2.47
C SER A 366 -3.09 4.25 1.48
N GLY A 367 -2.96 5.51 1.91
CA GLY A 367 -3.02 6.68 1.05
C GLY A 367 -4.40 7.29 0.86
N TYR A 368 -5.42 6.85 1.59
CA TYR A 368 -6.72 7.50 1.62
C TYR A 368 -6.69 8.77 2.49
N ASN A 369 -7.42 9.79 2.08
CA ASN A 369 -7.71 10.96 2.90
C ASN A 369 -8.83 10.62 3.90
N VAL A 370 -8.48 10.08 5.08
CA VAL A 370 -9.44 9.62 6.08
C VAL A 370 -9.64 10.69 7.16
N ILE A 371 -10.89 11.02 7.44
CA ILE A 371 -11.27 11.94 8.52
C ILE A 371 -10.91 11.32 9.87
N PRO A 372 -10.38 12.08 10.86
CA PRO A 372 -10.19 11.59 12.22
C PRO A 372 -11.48 11.00 12.81
N LEU A 373 -11.35 9.95 13.62
CA LEU A 373 -12.50 9.23 14.16
C LEU A 373 -13.37 10.16 15.02
N GLU A 374 -12.73 10.98 15.84
CA GLU A 374 -13.36 11.92 16.77
C GLU A 374 -14.17 12.99 16.03
N ASP A 375 -13.68 13.45 14.88
CA ASP A 375 -14.38 14.43 14.03
C ASP A 375 -15.62 13.81 13.39
N SER A 376 -15.49 12.57 12.89
CA SER A 376 -16.63 11.84 12.36
C SER A 376 -17.68 11.55 13.43
N ASP A 377 -17.26 11.22 14.65
CA ASP A 377 -18.15 10.94 15.78
C ASP A 377 -18.85 12.19 16.28
N ARG A 378 -18.12 13.30 16.38
CA ARG A 378 -18.70 14.61 16.73
C ARG A 378 -19.76 15.01 15.72
N ALA A 379 -19.47 14.87 14.43
CA ALA A 379 -20.41 15.16 13.35
C ALA A 379 -21.70 14.32 13.44
N LEU A 380 -21.58 13.01 13.68
CA LEU A 380 -22.74 12.12 13.80
C LEU A 380 -23.55 12.38 15.08
N ARG A 381 -22.86 12.64 16.20
CA ARG A 381 -23.48 12.85 17.52
C ARG A 381 -24.36 14.09 17.55
N MET A 382 -23.97 15.16 16.85
CA MET A 382 -24.80 16.37 16.68
C MET A 382 -26.17 16.08 16.04
N HIS A 383 -26.30 14.95 15.33
CA HIS A 383 -27.55 14.52 14.70
C HIS A 383 -28.18 13.28 15.38
N GLY A 384 -27.76 12.95 16.61
CA GLY A 384 -28.35 11.86 17.41
C GLY A 384 -27.82 10.46 17.10
N TYR A 385 -26.70 10.34 16.37
CA TYR A 385 -26.06 9.05 16.05
C TYR A 385 -24.74 8.91 16.82
N SER A 386 -24.69 7.98 17.77
CA SER A 386 -23.50 7.70 18.58
C SER A 386 -23.04 6.24 18.47
N GLN A 387 -23.91 5.33 18.04
CA GLN A 387 -23.66 3.90 17.97
C GLN A 387 -23.83 3.38 16.54
N GLY A 388 -22.98 2.42 16.13
CA GLY A 388 -23.05 1.85 14.78
C GLY A 388 -24.37 1.15 14.49
N GLY A 389 -24.95 0.53 15.54
CA GLY A 389 -26.29 -0.06 15.48
C GLY A 389 -27.40 0.94 15.18
N GLN A 390 -27.19 2.27 15.27
CA GLN A 390 -28.20 3.27 14.90
C GLN A 390 -28.13 3.66 13.42
N LEU A 391 -27.01 3.39 12.73
CA LEU A 391 -26.77 3.88 11.37
C LEU A 391 -27.76 3.31 10.35
N HIS A 392 -28.38 2.15 10.61
CA HIS A 392 -29.41 1.59 9.72
C HIS A 392 -30.69 2.45 9.65
N LYS A 393 -30.92 3.34 10.61
CA LYS A 393 -32.08 4.25 10.65
C LYS A 393 -31.91 5.47 9.74
N GLY A 394 -30.67 5.82 9.40
CA GLY A 394 -30.36 6.99 8.57
C GLY A 394 -30.01 6.63 7.14
N LYS A 395 -30.01 7.64 6.25
CA LYS A 395 -29.60 7.47 4.85
C LYS A 395 -28.10 7.73 4.70
N PRO A 396 -27.33 6.89 3.98
CA PRO A 396 -25.90 7.12 3.74
C PRO A 396 -25.55 8.52 3.24
N LEU A 397 -26.39 9.10 2.38
CA LEU A 397 -26.19 10.46 1.86
C LEU A 397 -26.23 11.55 2.97
N GLN A 398 -27.02 11.36 4.02
CA GLN A 398 -27.07 12.29 5.15
C GLN A 398 -25.78 12.22 5.96
N PHE A 399 -25.32 11.01 6.30
CA PHE A 399 -24.07 10.82 7.02
C PHE A 399 -22.87 11.41 6.25
N ALA A 400 -22.83 11.27 4.93
CA ALA A 400 -21.81 11.89 4.09
C ALA A 400 -21.84 13.41 4.14
N ARG A 401 -23.04 14.03 4.12
CA ARG A 401 -23.20 15.49 4.29
C ARG A 401 -22.73 15.96 5.66
N TRP A 402 -23.13 15.28 6.74
CA TRP A 402 -22.78 15.66 8.10
C TRP A 402 -21.28 15.53 8.36
N THR A 403 -20.65 14.47 7.85
CA THR A 403 -19.21 14.25 7.99
C THR A 403 -18.36 15.02 6.98
N GLY A 404 -18.96 15.60 5.93
CA GLY A 404 -18.22 16.17 4.80
C GLY A 404 -17.44 15.13 3.97
N ALA A 405 -17.77 13.84 4.11
CA ALA A 405 -17.06 12.75 3.48
C ALA A 405 -17.60 12.44 2.08
N ALA A 406 -16.71 12.29 1.09
CA ALA A 406 -17.06 11.77 -0.23
C ALA A 406 -17.41 10.27 -0.19
N ARG A 407 -16.83 9.53 0.75
CA ARG A 407 -17.08 8.09 0.95
C ARG A 407 -17.25 7.73 2.41
N LEU A 408 -18.07 6.72 2.65
CA LEU A 408 -18.37 6.21 3.99
C LEU A 408 -18.00 4.75 4.09
N VAL A 409 -17.25 4.38 5.12
CA VAL A 409 -16.93 2.99 5.45
C VAL A 409 -17.80 2.55 6.61
N TYR A 410 -18.54 1.46 6.37
CA TYR A 410 -19.38 0.78 7.34
C TYR A 410 -18.73 -0.55 7.72
N GLY A 411 -18.92 -0.95 8.97
CA GLY A 411 -18.57 -2.27 9.47
C GLY A 411 -19.72 -2.84 10.28
N ASP A 412 -20.13 -4.05 9.92
CA ASP A 412 -21.10 -4.84 10.68
C ASP A 412 -20.36 -6.04 11.27
N ILE A 413 -20.04 -6.01 12.57
CA ILE A 413 -19.24 -7.07 13.20
C ILE A 413 -20.20 -8.09 13.81
N THR A 414 -20.18 -9.31 13.27
CA THR A 414 -21.09 -10.39 13.63
C THR A 414 -20.48 -11.37 14.63
N GLU A 415 -19.14 -11.48 14.64
CA GLU A 415 -18.43 -12.40 15.51
C GLU A 415 -17.14 -11.78 16.05
N PHE A 416 -17.00 -11.78 17.38
CA PHE A 416 -15.79 -11.36 18.06
C PHE A 416 -15.66 -12.11 19.39
N ARG A 417 -15.15 -13.35 19.34
CA ARG A 417 -15.09 -14.20 20.54
C ARG A 417 -13.92 -15.17 20.54
N ASP A 418 -13.51 -15.52 21.75
CA ASP A 418 -12.55 -16.58 22.07
C ASP A 418 -13.31 -17.69 22.80
N ILE A 419 -13.54 -18.82 22.12
CA ILE A 419 -14.22 -19.98 22.68
C ILE A 419 -13.15 -20.93 23.21
N MET A 420 -13.13 -21.17 24.52
CA MET A 420 -12.31 -22.21 25.15
C MET A 420 -13.22 -23.38 25.56
N LEU A 421 -13.09 -24.51 24.88
CA LEU A 421 -13.79 -25.77 25.18
C LEU A 421 -12.75 -26.87 25.47
N GLY A 422 -12.34 -26.98 26.74
CA GLY A 422 -11.34 -27.95 27.17
C GLY A 422 -10.00 -27.76 26.44
N PRO A 423 -9.41 -28.79 25.80
CA PRO A 423 -8.14 -28.66 25.07
C PRO A 423 -8.26 -27.92 23.73
N PHE A 424 -9.48 -27.53 23.33
CA PHE A 424 -9.74 -26.86 22.06
C PHE A 424 -10.03 -25.37 22.29
N GLY A 425 -9.16 -24.52 21.77
CA GLY A 425 -9.38 -23.08 21.70
C GLY A 425 -9.75 -22.67 20.28
N ARG A 426 -10.77 -21.82 20.13
CA ARG A 426 -11.19 -21.25 18.84
C ARG A 426 -11.41 -19.75 18.95
N ARG A 427 -10.65 -19.00 18.17
CA ARG A 427 -10.66 -17.53 18.13
C ARG A 427 -11.25 -17.07 16.81
N ILE A 428 -12.31 -16.26 16.86
CA ILE A 428 -13.11 -15.89 15.70
C ILE A 428 -13.28 -14.38 15.64
N VAL A 429 -12.97 -13.81 14.47
CA VAL A 429 -13.36 -12.46 14.08
C VAL A 429 -14.08 -12.55 12.74
N ALA A 430 -15.36 -12.17 12.70
CA ALA A 430 -16.14 -12.11 11.47
C ALA A 430 -17.05 -10.89 11.44
N GLY A 431 -17.35 -10.45 10.23
CA GLY A 431 -18.18 -9.30 9.98
C GLY A 431 -18.12 -8.92 8.51
N LYS A 432 -18.74 -7.80 8.19
CA LYS A 432 -18.87 -7.29 6.84
C LYS A 432 -18.44 -5.83 6.81
N LEU A 433 -17.48 -5.53 5.97
CA LEU A 433 -17.06 -4.18 5.65
C LEU A 433 -17.68 -3.75 4.32
N ARG A 434 -18.11 -2.49 4.23
CA ARG A 434 -18.67 -1.92 3.00
C ARG A 434 -18.26 -0.47 2.82
N MET A 435 -18.16 -0.02 1.57
CA MET A 435 -17.90 1.38 1.24
C MET A 435 -19.01 1.94 0.35
N TRP A 436 -19.58 3.06 0.79
CA TRP A 436 -20.58 3.82 0.05
C TRP A 436 -19.94 5.09 -0.52
N ASN A 437 -20.36 5.50 -1.72
CA ASN A 437 -19.80 6.63 -2.45
C ASN A 437 -20.88 7.71 -2.69
N ALA A 438 -20.66 8.92 -2.17
CA ALA A 438 -21.61 10.02 -2.23
C ALA A 438 -21.88 10.52 -3.67
N PRO A 439 -20.86 10.84 -4.49
CA PRO A 439 -21.03 11.19 -5.89
C PRO A 439 -21.92 10.24 -6.70
N THR A 440 -21.75 8.93 -6.51
CA THR A 440 -22.49 7.91 -7.29
C THR A 440 -23.74 7.38 -6.59
N LYS A 441 -23.94 7.76 -5.32
CA LYS A 441 -25.02 7.29 -4.43
C LYS A 441 -25.14 5.77 -4.34
N ARG A 442 -24.03 5.03 -4.49
CA ARG A 442 -24.01 3.55 -4.56
C ARG A 442 -22.97 2.95 -3.63
N TRP A 443 -23.20 1.70 -3.25
CA TRP A 443 -22.18 0.84 -2.64
C TRP A 443 -21.17 0.45 -3.73
N ILE A 444 -19.90 0.74 -3.49
CA ILE A 444 -18.81 0.54 -4.45
C ILE A 444 -17.89 -0.62 -4.06
N TRP A 445 -18.03 -1.12 -2.83
CA TRP A 445 -17.21 -2.19 -2.29
C TRP A 445 -17.87 -2.89 -1.11
N LYS A 446 -17.57 -4.19 -0.98
CA LYS A 446 -17.94 -5.04 0.14
C LYS A 446 -16.85 -6.12 0.33
N ALA A 447 -16.53 -6.46 1.58
CA ALA A 447 -15.77 -7.65 1.92
C ALA A 447 -16.26 -8.24 3.26
N ASP A 448 -16.30 -9.56 3.38
CA ASP A 448 -16.86 -10.28 4.53
C ASP A 448 -16.10 -11.57 4.85
N GLN A 449 -14.77 -11.55 4.68
CA GLN A 449 -13.91 -12.71 4.92
C GLN A 449 -13.67 -12.90 6.43
N PRO A 450 -14.14 -14.00 7.03
CA PRO A 450 -13.93 -14.27 8.45
C PRO A 450 -12.51 -14.80 8.72
N ILE A 451 -12.02 -14.56 9.94
CA ILE A 451 -10.77 -15.13 10.45
C ILE A 451 -11.10 -16.09 11.58
N VAL A 452 -10.60 -17.32 11.47
CA VAL A 452 -10.77 -18.37 12.48
C VAL A 452 -9.44 -19.04 12.76
N ASN A 453 -8.98 -18.93 13.99
CA ASN A 453 -7.79 -19.62 14.48
C ASN A 453 -8.19 -20.72 15.47
N GLU A 454 -7.83 -21.96 15.18
CA GLU A 454 -8.05 -23.12 16.06
C GLU A 454 -6.72 -23.65 16.60
N SER A 455 -6.70 -24.05 17.86
CA SER A 455 -5.57 -24.74 18.50
C SER A 455 -5.95 -26.15 18.93
N GLY A 456 -5.10 -27.11 18.58
CA GLY A 456 -5.12 -28.47 19.13
C GLY A 456 -4.39 -28.56 20.47
N SER A 457 -4.60 -29.70 21.15
CA SER A 457 -4.28 -30.04 22.55
C SER A 457 -2.84 -29.84 23.06
N GLY A 458 -1.90 -29.32 22.27
CA GLY A 458 -0.49 -29.16 22.64
C GLY A 458 -0.02 -27.73 22.93
N LYS A 459 -0.88 -26.70 22.88
CA LYS A 459 -0.47 -25.27 22.95
C LYS A 459 -1.26 -24.41 23.96
N LEU A 460 -1.96 -25.05 24.89
CA LEU A 460 -2.89 -24.39 25.81
C LEU A 460 -2.23 -23.33 26.71
N SER A 461 -1.04 -23.62 27.26
CA SER A 461 -0.34 -22.70 28.18
C SER A 461 0.14 -21.41 27.52
N HIS A 462 0.56 -21.46 26.25
CA HIS A 462 1.04 -20.29 25.53
C HIS A 462 -0.12 -19.37 25.08
N GLN A 463 -1.31 -19.93 24.84
CA GLN A 463 -2.50 -19.15 24.52
C GLN A 463 -3.12 -18.48 25.75
N ILE A 464 -3.12 -19.14 26.90
CA ILE A 464 -3.60 -18.53 28.16
C ILE A 464 -2.74 -17.31 28.51
N GLY A 465 -1.41 -17.43 28.47
CA GLY A 465 -0.51 -16.31 28.72
C GLY A 465 -0.68 -15.16 27.71
N ARG A 466 -0.93 -15.47 26.43
CA ARG A 466 -1.17 -14.48 25.38
C ARG A 466 -2.52 -13.79 25.53
N ALA A 467 -3.60 -14.54 25.79
CA ALA A 467 -4.93 -14.00 26.02
C ALA A 467 -4.97 -13.13 27.28
N PHE A 468 -4.20 -13.48 28.32
CA PHE A 468 -4.05 -12.67 29.53
C PHE A 468 -3.27 -11.37 29.26
N LEU A 469 -2.17 -11.44 28.50
CA LEU A 469 -1.41 -10.25 28.07
C LEU A 469 -2.24 -9.35 27.14
N GLU A 470 -3.04 -9.93 26.25
CA GLU A 470 -3.97 -9.21 25.36
C GLU A 470 -5.09 -8.53 26.14
N ARG A 471 -5.66 -9.18 27.16
CA ARG A 471 -6.61 -8.56 28.09
C ARG A 471 -5.98 -7.42 28.89
N TRP A 472 -4.75 -7.59 29.36
CA TRP A 472 -4.00 -6.53 30.06
C TRP A 472 -3.69 -5.34 29.16
N THR A 473 -3.38 -5.59 27.87
CA THR A 473 -3.14 -4.55 26.86
C THR A 473 -4.42 -4.02 26.20
N ARG A 474 -5.61 -4.43 26.66
CA ARG A 474 -6.94 -4.09 26.12
C ARG A 474 -7.10 -4.36 24.61
N LYS A 475 -6.45 -5.40 24.08
CA LYS A 475 -6.48 -5.80 22.66
C LYS A 475 -6.85 -7.28 22.50
N PRO A 476 -8.08 -7.68 22.86
CA PRO A 476 -8.55 -9.05 22.65
C PRO A 476 -8.50 -9.41 21.16
N LEU A 477 -8.14 -10.65 20.80
CA LEU A 477 -8.12 -11.10 19.40
C LEU A 477 -7.25 -10.24 18.47
N GLY A 478 -6.20 -9.59 18.99
CA GLY A 478 -5.37 -8.65 18.23
C GLY A 478 -4.83 -9.18 16.90
N PRO A 479 -4.24 -10.40 16.85
CA PRO A 479 -3.77 -11.01 15.62
C PRO A 479 -4.90 -11.29 14.62
N GLU A 480 -5.99 -11.90 15.08
CA GLU A 480 -7.15 -12.22 14.25
C GLU A 480 -7.81 -10.95 13.69
N SER A 481 -7.86 -9.89 14.49
CA SER A 481 -8.40 -8.59 14.11
C SER A 481 -7.51 -7.91 13.07
N THR A 482 -6.19 -7.99 13.23
CA THR A 482 -5.23 -7.48 12.26
C THR A 482 -5.38 -8.22 10.92
N ASP A 483 -5.51 -9.55 10.97
CA ASP A 483 -5.73 -10.37 9.78
C ASP A 483 -7.09 -10.05 9.14
N PHE A 484 -8.16 -9.89 9.93
CA PHE A 484 -9.50 -9.58 9.43
C PHE A 484 -9.49 -8.25 8.67
N VAL A 485 -8.98 -7.20 9.29
CA VAL A 485 -8.89 -5.87 8.68
C VAL A 485 -8.02 -5.91 7.43
N ARG A 486 -6.84 -6.52 7.52
CA ARG A 486 -5.92 -6.59 6.38
C ARG A 486 -6.54 -7.36 5.21
N ILE A 487 -7.01 -8.58 5.42
CA ILE A 487 -7.53 -9.45 4.36
C ILE A 487 -8.73 -8.81 3.66
N ASN A 488 -9.62 -8.17 4.41
CA ASN A 488 -10.78 -7.52 3.84
C ASN A 488 -10.37 -6.23 3.11
N LEU A 489 -9.61 -5.33 3.73
CA LEU A 489 -9.23 -4.05 3.11
C LEU A 489 -8.25 -4.19 1.95
N GLU A 490 -7.44 -5.25 1.88
CA GLU A 490 -6.59 -5.53 0.71
C GLU A 490 -7.41 -5.73 -0.58
N THR A 491 -8.72 -5.99 -0.50
CA THR A 491 -9.59 -6.10 -1.68
C THR A 491 -10.03 -4.74 -2.25
N LEU A 492 -9.82 -3.65 -1.50
CA LEU A 492 -9.92 -2.27 -1.99
C LEU A 492 -8.63 -1.87 -2.73
N PRO A 493 -8.69 -0.88 -3.64
CA PRO A 493 -7.49 -0.25 -4.15
C PRO A 493 -6.73 0.43 -3.02
N LEU A 494 -5.46 0.08 -2.82
CA LEU A 494 -4.56 0.68 -1.85
C LEU A 494 -3.37 1.32 -2.59
N LYS A 495 -2.79 2.41 -2.07
CA LYS A 495 -1.52 2.93 -2.61
C LYS A 495 -0.35 2.07 -2.13
N PRO A 496 0.58 1.65 -2.99
CA PRO A 496 1.84 1.08 -2.54
C PRO A 496 2.57 2.10 -1.67
N LYS A 497 3.19 1.63 -0.57
CA LYS A 497 4.03 2.50 0.26
C LYS A 497 5.31 2.84 -0.50
N GLN A 498 5.58 4.11 -0.71
CA GLN A 498 6.85 4.58 -1.29
C GLN A 498 8.02 4.36 -0.31
#